data_AF-A0A2A3M3T4-F1
#
_entry.id   AF-A0A2A3M3T4-F1
#
_cell.length_a   1.000
_cell.length_b   1.000
_cell.length_c   1.000
_cell.angle_alpha   90.00
_cell.angle_beta   90.00
_cell.angle_gamma   90.00
#
_symmetry.space_group_name_H-M   'P 1'
#
loop_
_entity.id
_entity.type
_entity.pdbx_description
1 polymer ?
#
loop_
_entity_poly.entity_id
_entity_poly.type
_entity_poly.pdbx_seq_one_letter_code
_entity_poly.pdbx_strand_id
1 'polypeptide(L)'
;MRFSVPWALRRKIAPLTRPTNGSCVERPACRGSRRLQAGLRPKALFPTHPGSCASLPVSAGQLRWLAICKQWRICLRSTPNSRRTFRVCTGLAMPMVRSCSECSCLTERSQPLGGALTQPQGQGRKFIHVDMDSYFVAVELLDAPWLRGRPVAVGGKAIDRGVISTSNYVARRFGVRSGMATATAQRLCPDLVLLPVRFERYEAVTRRLEDIFRRYTPGVEFFSLDEATLDVTGQMHCNGSATHMASRIRATIEQELQLTASAGVAPLKYLAKMASEVNKPNGQFVIAPDQVQAFLANVDIRKIPGVGPRTWGVLQALGCLKCTDVTDDMIPALLRHLGAHGFYVWERCRGLEGYEGKPGGVQSLGVEHTLPSDCDDFASCARELDGLLAALTIRLEALGPTPPIVRNLVKLKFSDFSIASAEAPALTLQPQVIQGLCRMLWDTKRQGRAVRLVGVAVRIRRSLPDPLQLELAF
;
A
#
# COMPACT_ATOMS: atom_id res chain seq x y z
N MET A 1 -37.24 -37.24 11.54
CA MET A 1 -37.24 -37.73 12.92
C MET A 1 -37.18 -36.53 13.86
N ARG A 2 -38.25 -36.35 14.65
CA ARG A 2 -38.37 -35.34 15.71
C ARG A 2 -37.59 -35.81 16.94
N PHE A 3 -36.95 -34.90 17.66
CA PHE A 3 -36.86 -35.00 19.11
C PHE A 3 -36.91 -33.61 19.74
N SER A 4 -37.70 -33.51 20.80
CA SER A 4 -37.95 -32.31 21.60
C SER A 4 -37.88 -32.68 23.09
N VAL A 5 -37.38 -31.72 23.90
CA VAL A 5 -37.56 -31.46 25.36
C VAL A 5 -37.08 -32.53 26.40
N PRO A 6 -36.91 -32.24 27.74
CA PRO A 6 -37.13 -30.99 28.49
C PRO A 6 -36.16 -30.56 29.65
N TRP A 7 -36.24 -29.25 29.94
CA TRP A 7 -36.29 -28.49 31.22
C TRP A 7 -35.77 -29.00 32.59
N ALA A 8 -35.11 -28.04 33.29
CA ALA A 8 -35.21 -27.65 34.71
C ALA A 8 -34.25 -28.20 35.77
N LEU A 9 -33.47 -27.28 36.40
CA LEU A 9 -33.44 -27.15 37.87
C LEU A 9 -33.03 -25.73 38.30
N ARG A 10 -33.85 -25.11 39.16
CA ARG A 10 -33.63 -23.84 39.88
C ARG A 10 -33.36 -24.14 41.37
N ARG A 11 -32.38 -23.46 42.00
CA ARG A 11 -32.35 -22.95 43.40
C ARG A 11 -31.33 -21.79 43.44
N LYS A 12 -31.68 -20.50 43.59
CA LYS A 12 -32.16 -19.69 44.76
C LYS A 12 -31.20 -19.65 45.97
N ILE A 13 -30.44 -18.55 46.14
CA ILE A 13 -30.16 -17.75 47.37
C ILE A 13 -29.68 -16.35 46.87
N ALA A 14 -30.51 -15.30 46.81
CA ALA A 14 -30.81 -14.21 47.78
C ALA A 14 -29.73 -13.09 47.92
N PRO A 15 -30.14 -11.81 48.10
CA PRO A 15 -29.39 -10.61 47.67
C PRO A 15 -28.75 -9.82 48.83
N LEU A 16 -27.66 -9.09 48.53
CA LEU A 16 -27.07 -8.13 49.47
C LEU A 16 -27.55 -6.71 49.21
N THR A 17 -27.83 -6.07 50.34
CA THR A 17 -28.61 -4.86 50.61
C THR A 17 -27.82 -3.56 50.39
N ARG A 18 -28.57 -2.50 50.08
CA ARG A 18 -28.14 -1.08 50.21
C ARG A 18 -27.98 -0.69 51.67
N PRO A 19 -27.21 0.38 51.95
CA PRO A 19 -27.57 1.34 52.98
C PRO A 19 -27.99 2.69 52.37
N THR A 20 -28.99 3.30 53.01
CA THR A 20 -29.48 4.67 52.84
C THR A 20 -29.04 5.56 54.02
N ASN A 21 -29.13 6.89 53.81
CA ASN A 21 -29.01 8.03 54.73
C ASN A 21 -27.59 8.62 54.84
N GLY A 22 -27.36 9.93 54.68
CA GLY A 22 -28.20 11.09 54.40
C GLY A 22 -27.33 12.37 54.39
N SER A 23 -27.86 13.45 53.78
CA SER A 23 -27.68 14.90 54.07
C SER A 23 -26.29 15.43 54.51
N CYS A 24 -25.73 16.55 54.04
CA CYS A 24 -26.31 17.82 53.58
C CYS A 24 -25.14 18.77 53.19
N VAL A 25 -25.42 19.78 52.32
CA VAL A 25 -24.79 21.15 52.30
C VAL A 25 -23.31 21.20 51.84
N GLU A 26 -22.82 22.02 50.89
CA GLU A 26 -23.13 23.40 50.49
C GLU A 26 -22.57 23.68 49.08
N ARG A 27 -23.25 24.53 48.29
CA ARG A 27 -22.68 25.19 47.10
C ARG A 27 -21.95 26.47 47.55
N PRO A 28 -21.12 27.05 46.67
CA PRO A 28 -21.47 28.40 46.26
C PRO A 28 -21.40 28.61 44.75
N ALA A 29 -22.34 29.43 44.28
CA ALA A 29 -22.37 30.03 42.96
C ALA A 29 -22.14 31.54 43.08
N CYS A 30 -21.70 32.11 41.95
CA CYS A 30 -21.84 33.52 41.53
C CYS A 30 -20.86 34.55 42.10
N ARG A 31 -20.06 35.13 41.20
CA ARG A 31 -20.19 36.49 40.61
C ARG A 31 -18.81 36.87 40.04
N GLY A 32 -18.71 37.23 38.76
CA GLY A 32 -18.73 38.65 38.44
C GLY A 32 -18.45 38.90 36.97
N SER A 33 -19.39 39.58 36.34
CA SER A 33 -19.33 40.24 35.05
C SER A 33 -18.37 41.43 35.05
N ARG A 34 -17.54 41.59 33.99
CA ARG A 34 -17.22 42.90 33.41
C ARG A 34 -17.01 42.78 31.89
N ARG A 35 -17.85 43.48 31.12
CA ARG A 35 -17.56 43.98 29.77
C ARG A 35 -16.81 45.31 29.89
N LEU A 36 -15.95 45.61 28.92
CA LEU A 36 -15.63 46.92 28.29
C LEU A 36 -14.44 46.65 27.33
N GLN A 37 -14.67 46.58 26.02
CA GLN A 37 -14.53 47.65 24.99
C GLN A 37 -13.09 48.00 24.55
N ALA A 38 -12.85 47.76 23.26
CA ALA A 38 -12.24 48.62 22.23
C ALA A 38 -10.75 49.05 22.27
N GLY A 39 -10.12 49.01 21.06
CA GLY A 39 -8.85 49.68 20.71
C GLY A 39 -7.94 48.82 19.81
N LEU A 40 -8.21 48.65 18.51
CA LEU A 40 -7.72 49.45 17.37
C LEU A 40 -6.18 49.69 17.28
N ARG A 41 -5.60 49.11 16.22
CA ARG A 41 -4.55 49.61 15.29
C ARG A 41 -3.06 49.18 15.41
N PRO A 42 -2.33 49.20 14.27
CA PRO A 42 -1.37 48.16 13.85
C PRO A 42 0.07 48.68 13.67
N LYS A 43 1.00 47.82 13.21
CA LYS A 43 2.11 48.21 12.31
C LYS A 43 2.81 47.01 11.67
N ALA A 44 2.88 47.05 10.34
CA ALA A 44 3.74 46.24 9.47
C ALA A 44 5.15 46.86 9.39
N LEU A 45 6.13 46.14 8.85
CA LEU A 45 7.09 46.66 7.84
C LEU A 45 8.06 45.57 7.32
N PHE A 46 8.11 45.45 5.99
CA PHE A 46 9.23 44.95 5.18
C PHE A 46 10.46 45.89 5.31
N PRO A 47 11.63 45.46 4.81
CA PRO A 47 12.24 46.32 3.78
C PRO A 47 12.93 45.58 2.62
N THR A 48 13.00 46.29 1.50
CA THR A 48 13.77 46.04 0.27
C THR A 48 15.04 46.93 0.23
N HIS A 49 16.17 46.35 -0.24
CA HIS A 49 17.42 46.85 -0.90
C HIS A 49 17.73 48.37 -1.06
N PRO A 50 19.04 48.82 -1.12
CA PRO A 50 20.00 48.57 -2.24
C PRO A 50 21.53 48.49 -1.90
N GLY A 51 22.39 48.38 -2.94
CA GLY A 51 23.85 48.04 -3.00
C GLY A 51 24.88 48.99 -2.35
N SER A 52 26.22 48.84 -2.43
CA SER A 52 27.12 48.25 -3.46
C SER A 52 28.54 47.85 -2.94
N CYS A 53 29.14 46.86 -3.63
CA CYS A 53 30.54 46.53 -3.97
C CYS A 53 31.80 47.11 -3.26
N ALA A 54 32.75 46.20 -2.95
CA ALA A 54 34.16 46.30 -3.38
C ALA A 54 34.90 44.91 -3.38
N SER A 55 35.20 44.42 -4.60
CA SER A 55 36.41 43.71 -5.13
C SER A 55 37.09 42.53 -4.38
N LEU A 56 37.08 41.25 -4.84
CA LEU A 56 37.80 40.53 -5.95
C LEU A 56 39.19 39.95 -5.54
N PRO A 57 39.73 38.83 -6.11
CA PRO A 57 39.61 38.33 -7.52
C PRO A 57 39.21 36.83 -7.72
N VAL A 58 38.47 36.43 -8.78
CA VAL A 58 38.82 36.00 -10.18
C VAL A 58 39.54 34.63 -10.25
N SER A 59 39.01 33.57 -10.89
CA SER A 59 38.96 33.32 -12.36
C SER A 59 37.77 32.43 -12.79
N ALA A 60 36.90 32.87 -13.72
CA ALA A 60 36.90 32.58 -15.18
C ALA A 60 36.74 31.08 -15.54
N GLY A 61 35.82 30.62 -16.40
CA GLY A 61 34.88 31.26 -17.31
C GLY A 61 34.11 30.18 -18.09
N GLN A 62 32.95 30.57 -18.60
CA GLN A 62 31.91 29.76 -19.27
C GLN A 62 32.34 29.09 -20.60
N LEU A 63 31.63 28.03 -21.03
CA LEU A 63 30.79 28.05 -22.25
C LEU A 63 29.99 26.75 -22.47
N ARG A 64 28.95 26.91 -23.30
CA ARG A 64 27.72 26.12 -23.49
C ARG A 64 27.86 24.86 -24.36
N TRP A 65 26.91 23.93 -24.14
CA TRP A 65 26.18 23.05 -25.08
C TRP A 65 26.85 22.53 -26.35
N LEU A 66 26.96 21.20 -26.44
CA LEU A 66 26.55 20.40 -27.61
C LEU A 66 26.32 18.95 -27.21
N ALA A 67 25.22 18.40 -27.71
CA ALA A 67 24.76 17.03 -27.52
C ALA A 67 25.59 16.03 -28.34
N ILE A 68 25.63 14.77 -27.88
CA ILE A 68 25.09 13.58 -28.58
C ILE A 68 25.67 12.29 -27.95
N CYS A 69 24.75 11.35 -27.75
CA CYS A 69 24.87 9.93 -27.46
C CYS A 69 26.20 9.24 -27.80
N LYS A 70 26.66 8.36 -26.90
CA LYS A 70 26.91 6.93 -27.20
C LYS A 70 27.22 6.14 -25.92
N GLN A 71 26.25 5.32 -25.54
CA GLN A 71 26.38 3.90 -25.18
C GLN A 71 27.73 3.42 -24.61
N TRP A 72 27.77 3.14 -23.31
CA TRP A 72 28.81 2.29 -22.72
C TRP A 72 28.16 1.14 -21.93
N ARG A 73 28.20 -0.05 -22.54
CA ARG A 73 28.30 -1.33 -21.82
C ARG A 73 29.69 -1.35 -21.18
N ILE A 74 29.78 -1.34 -19.86
CA ILE A 74 31.00 -1.72 -19.15
C ILE A 74 30.71 -3.07 -18.48
N CYS A 75 31.24 -4.11 -19.10
CA CYS A 75 31.38 -5.43 -18.51
C CYS A 75 32.72 -5.42 -17.77
N LEU A 76 32.68 -5.47 -16.44
CA LEU A 76 33.87 -5.63 -15.60
C LEU A 76 34.35 -7.08 -15.68
N ARG A 77 35.47 -7.32 -16.36
CA ARG A 77 36.39 -8.41 -16.03
C ARG A 77 37.80 -7.85 -15.90
N SER A 78 38.30 -7.97 -14.68
CA SER A 78 39.67 -7.72 -14.26
C SER A 78 40.60 -8.81 -14.79
N THR A 79 41.67 -8.41 -15.47
CA THR A 79 43.00 -9.05 -15.33
C THR A 79 44.11 -8.01 -15.56
N PRO A 80 45.28 -8.21 -14.94
CA PRO A 80 46.24 -7.14 -14.70
C PRO A 80 47.36 -7.10 -15.75
N ASN A 81 48.12 -6.01 -15.69
CA ASN A 81 49.52 -5.88 -16.12
C ASN A 81 49.78 -5.55 -17.61
N SER A 82 49.97 -4.26 -17.90
CA SER A 82 51.29 -3.73 -18.32
C SER A 82 51.16 -2.32 -18.90
N ARG A 83 52.29 -1.61 -18.87
CA ARG A 83 52.44 -0.17 -18.89
C ARG A 83 52.31 0.45 -20.29
N ARG A 84 51.74 1.65 -20.30
CA ARG A 84 52.12 2.87 -21.06
C ARG A 84 52.50 2.68 -22.54
N THR A 85 51.75 3.34 -23.42
CA THR A 85 52.21 4.55 -24.12
C THR A 85 51.05 5.18 -24.90
N PHE A 86 50.80 6.47 -24.66
CA PHE A 86 49.93 7.28 -25.50
C PHE A 86 50.73 7.73 -26.73
N ARG A 87 50.19 7.52 -27.92
CA ARG A 87 50.60 8.25 -29.12
C ARG A 87 49.36 8.66 -29.89
N VAL A 88 49.15 9.98 -29.94
CA VAL A 88 48.18 10.64 -30.80
C VAL A 88 48.81 10.75 -32.18
N CYS A 89 48.22 10.10 -33.17
CA CYS A 89 48.51 10.37 -34.58
C CYS A 89 47.26 11.00 -35.20
N THR A 90 47.33 12.31 -35.36
CA THR A 90 46.53 13.11 -36.31
C THR A 90 46.97 12.75 -37.73
N GLY A 91 46.03 12.44 -38.62
CA GLY A 91 46.37 12.20 -40.03
C GLY A 91 45.15 11.93 -40.89
N LEU A 92 44.75 12.95 -41.64
CA LEU A 92 43.91 12.87 -42.82
C LEU A 92 44.43 11.83 -43.81
N ALA A 93 43.52 11.08 -44.43
CA ALA A 93 43.41 10.86 -45.89
C ALA A 93 42.72 9.52 -46.19
N MET A 94 41.63 9.60 -46.96
CA MET A 94 41.21 8.49 -47.83
C MET A 94 42.30 8.22 -48.87
N PRO A 95 42.43 6.97 -49.34
CA PRO A 95 42.02 6.75 -50.73
C PRO A 95 41.28 5.43 -51.01
N MET A 96 40.34 5.56 -51.95
CA MET A 96 39.97 4.66 -53.04
C MET A 96 40.32 3.16 -52.99
N VAL A 97 39.24 2.38 -52.96
CA VAL A 97 38.89 1.17 -53.74
C VAL A 97 39.83 0.74 -54.88
N ARG A 98 40.24 -0.54 -54.85
CA ARG A 98 40.37 -1.52 -55.97
C ARG A 98 40.42 -2.93 -55.35
N SER A 99 39.30 -3.65 -55.32
CA SER A 99 38.82 -4.68 -56.28
C SER A 99 39.64 -5.98 -56.31
N CYS A 100 39.03 -7.07 -55.83
CA CYS A 100 38.86 -8.37 -56.51
C CYS A 100 38.37 -9.36 -55.44
N SER A 101 37.13 -9.86 -55.51
CA SER A 101 36.57 -10.87 -56.43
C SER A 101 36.42 -12.16 -55.64
N GLU A 102 35.22 -12.75 -55.68
CA GLU A 102 34.80 -14.00 -55.02
C GLU A 102 34.23 -13.88 -53.60
N CYS A 103 32.95 -13.49 -53.51
CA CYS A 103 31.96 -14.35 -52.86
C CYS A 103 30.54 -13.84 -53.14
N SER A 104 29.78 -14.68 -53.83
CA SER A 104 28.37 -14.52 -54.13
C SER A 104 27.55 -14.91 -52.90
N CYS A 105 26.95 -13.94 -52.21
CA CYS A 105 25.87 -14.21 -51.28
C CYS A 105 24.88 -13.04 -51.25
N LEU A 106 23.74 -13.29 -51.90
CA LEU A 106 22.39 -12.89 -51.54
C LEU A 106 22.23 -11.47 -50.95
N THR A 107 21.72 -10.60 -51.81
CA THR A 107 20.98 -9.38 -51.50
C THR A 107 19.74 -9.68 -50.64
N GLU A 108 19.93 -9.98 -49.36
CA GLU A 108 18.89 -9.74 -48.38
C GLU A 108 18.88 -8.24 -48.05
N ARG A 109 17.86 -7.56 -48.59
CA ARG A 109 17.45 -6.25 -48.13
C ARG A 109 17.36 -6.30 -46.61
N SER A 110 18.29 -5.64 -45.94
CA SER A 110 18.21 -5.32 -44.53
C SER A 110 16.99 -4.42 -44.35
N GLN A 111 15.85 -5.06 -44.06
CA GLN A 111 14.70 -4.38 -43.51
C GLN A 111 15.19 -3.68 -42.24
N PRO A 112 14.96 -2.37 -42.08
CA PRO A 112 15.17 -1.75 -40.80
C PRO A 112 14.25 -2.48 -39.81
N LEU A 113 14.83 -3.04 -38.75
CA LEU A 113 14.11 -3.46 -37.54
C LEU A 113 13.55 -2.19 -36.85
N GLY A 114 12.59 -1.56 -37.52
CA GLY A 114 11.76 -0.48 -37.03
C GLY A 114 10.33 -0.99 -37.10
N GLY A 115 9.84 -1.57 -36.00
CA GLY A 115 8.50 -2.16 -36.00
C GLY A 115 8.16 -2.98 -34.76
N ALA A 116 8.44 -2.48 -33.56
CA ALA A 116 7.77 -2.95 -32.33
C ALA A 116 7.87 -1.89 -31.22
N LEU A 117 7.49 -0.64 -31.52
CA LEU A 117 7.18 0.33 -30.47
C LEU A 117 5.67 0.51 -30.43
N THR A 118 5.11 0.13 -29.27
CA THR A 118 3.82 0.58 -28.73
C THR A 118 2.60 0.38 -29.62
N GLN A 119 1.94 -0.78 -29.49
CA GLN A 119 0.46 -0.72 -29.55
C GLN A 119 -0.01 0.20 -28.40
N PRO A 120 -0.97 1.11 -28.63
CA PRO A 120 -1.58 1.89 -27.56
C PRO A 120 -2.26 0.92 -26.58
N GLN A 121 -1.57 0.62 -25.48
CA GLN A 121 -2.06 -0.29 -24.46
C GLN A 121 -3.30 0.33 -23.81
N GLY A 122 -4.48 -0.23 -24.11
CA GLY A 122 -5.76 0.26 -23.60
C GLY A 122 -6.89 0.33 -24.62
N GLN A 123 -6.64 0.17 -25.93
CA GLN A 123 -7.74 0.12 -26.90
C GLN A 123 -8.61 -1.11 -26.65
N GLY A 124 -9.84 -0.87 -26.17
CA GLY A 124 -10.86 -1.88 -25.91
C GLY A 124 -10.86 -2.53 -24.52
N ARG A 125 -9.82 -2.32 -23.70
CA ARG A 125 -9.80 -2.84 -22.32
C ARG A 125 -10.72 -2.04 -21.41
N LYS A 126 -11.44 -2.73 -20.53
CA LYS A 126 -12.40 -2.12 -19.61
C LYS A 126 -12.24 -2.74 -18.23
N PHE A 127 -11.78 -1.94 -17.27
CA PHE A 127 -11.68 -2.34 -15.86
C PHE A 127 -12.76 -1.65 -15.05
N ILE A 128 -13.40 -2.41 -14.17
CA ILE A 128 -14.22 -1.88 -13.09
C ILE A 128 -13.48 -2.17 -11.80
N HIS A 129 -13.24 -1.14 -11.02
CA HIS A 129 -12.76 -1.26 -9.66
C HIS A 129 -13.92 -1.04 -8.70
N VAL A 130 -14.14 -1.96 -7.77
CA VAL A 130 -15.21 -1.87 -6.77
C VAL A 130 -14.56 -1.82 -5.39
N ASP A 131 -14.94 -0.83 -4.59
CA ASP A 131 -14.44 -0.60 -3.22
C ASP A 131 -15.63 -0.33 -2.28
N MET A 132 -15.82 -1.20 -1.29
CA MET A 132 -16.94 -1.14 -0.34
C MET A 132 -16.83 0.04 0.63
N ASP A 133 -17.94 0.72 0.88
CA ASP A 133 -17.93 1.94 1.70
C ASP A 133 -17.81 1.64 3.20
N SER A 134 -16.71 2.09 3.83
CA SER A 134 -16.46 1.89 5.28
C SER A 134 -16.62 0.44 5.72
N TYR A 135 -16.10 -0.51 4.93
CA TYR A 135 -16.48 -1.92 4.92
C TYR A 135 -16.71 -2.56 6.30
N PHE A 136 -15.71 -2.62 7.17
CA PHE A 136 -15.89 -3.32 8.46
C PHE A 136 -17.01 -2.68 9.29
N VAL A 137 -17.07 -1.35 9.36
CA VAL A 137 -18.18 -0.68 10.08
C VAL A 137 -19.52 -0.96 9.40
N ALA A 138 -19.59 -0.92 8.06
CA ALA A 138 -20.82 -1.21 7.35
C ALA A 138 -21.33 -2.64 7.63
N VAL A 139 -20.42 -3.63 7.66
CA VAL A 139 -20.74 -5.02 8.05
C VAL A 139 -21.21 -5.11 9.51
N GLU A 140 -20.52 -4.44 10.44
CA GLU A 140 -20.94 -4.39 11.84
C GLU A 140 -22.35 -3.78 12.02
N LEU A 141 -22.69 -2.76 11.23
CA LEU A 141 -23.99 -2.09 11.25
C LEU A 141 -25.14 -2.92 10.66
N LEU A 142 -24.85 -4.07 10.03
CA LEU A 142 -25.88 -5.06 9.69
C LEU A 142 -26.42 -5.74 10.96
N ASP A 143 -25.52 -6.06 11.89
CA ASP A 143 -25.87 -6.75 13.14
C ASP A 143 -26.24 -5.76 14.27
N ALA A 144 -25.83 -4.50 14.16
CA ALA A 144 -26.10 -3.42 15.12
C ALA A 144 -26.77 -2.19 14.48
N PRO A 145 -27.99 -2.32 13.91
CA PRO A 145 -28.65 -1.24 13.16
C PRO A 145 -28.96 0.01 14.00
N TRP A 146 -29.11 -0.13 15.33
CA TRP A 146 -29.32 1.01 16.25
C TRP A 146 -28.10 1.93 16.39
N LEU A 147 -26.93 1.55 15.85
CA LEU A 147 -25.74 2.40 15.79
C LEU A 147 -25.66 3.24 14.51
N ARG A 148 -26.60 3.08 13.56
CA ARG A 148 -26.65 3.91 12.36
C ARG A 148 -26.80 5.38 12.72
N GLY A 149 -26.05 6.24 12.03
CA GLY A 149 -25.99 7.69 12.31
C GLY A 149 -25.07 8.09 13.47
N ARG A 150 -24.55 7.15 14.28
CA ARG A 150 -23.56 7.43 15.32
C ARG A 150 -22.12 7.43 14.75
N PRO A 151 -21.15 8.11 15.38
CA PRO A 151 -19.75 7.92 15.05
C PRO A 151 -19.30 6.52 15.49
N VAL A 152 -18.97 5.66 14.52
CA VAL A 152 -18.59 4.26 14.77
C VAL A 152 -17.25 3.97 14.10
N ALA A 153 -16.39 3.25 14.82
CA ALA A 153 -15.15 2.70 14.30
C ALA A 153 -14.97 1.24 14.70
N VAL A 154 -14.26 0.50 13.87
CA VAL A 154 -13.78 -0.86 14.16
C VAL A 154 -12.27 -0.78 14.40
N GLY A 155 -11.78 -1.37 15.48
CA GLY A 155 -10.35 -1.37 15.78
C GLY A 155 -10.00 -1.97 17.14
N GLY A 156 -8.71 -1.97 17.45
CA GLY A 156 -8.22 -2.41 18.76
C GLY A 156 -8.49 -1.38 19.86
N LYS A 157 -8.61 -1.83 21.12
CA LYS A 157 -8.82 -0.93 22.25
C LYS A 157 -7.59 -0.06 22.51
N ALA A 158 -7.80 1.12 23.10
CA ALA A 158 -6.71 2.02 23.47
C ALA A 158 -5.74 1.41 24.49
N ILE A 159 -6.26 0.62 25.44
CA ILE A 159 -5.45 -0.06 26.46
C ILE A 159 -4.46 -1.07 25.88
N ASP A 160 -4.84 -1.69 24.75
CA ASP A 160 -4.00 -2.64 24.01
C ASP A 160 -3.15 -1.94 22.93
N ARG A 161 -3.04 -0.60 23.00
CA ARG A 161 -2.36 0.25 22.00
C ARG A 161 -2.91 0.05 20.59
N GLY A 162 -4.21 -0.23 20.50
CA GLY A 162 -4.91 -0.47 19.27
C GLY A 162 -4.96 0.75 18.35
N VAL A 163 -5.24 0.45 17.09
CA VAL A 163 -5.49 1.44 16.03
C VAL A 163 -6.87 1.22 15.44
N ILE A 164 -7.40 2.27 14.83
CA ILE A 164 -8.63 2.23 14.05
C ILE A 164 -8.36 1.51 12.73
N SER A 165 -9.04 0.40 12.49
CA SER A 165 -9.01 -0.32 11.21
C SER A 165 -9.84 0.43 10.17
N THR A 166 -11.10 0.74 10.51
CA THR A 166 -11.95 1.59 9.68
C THR A 166 -12.93 2.38 10.55
N SER A 167 -13.44 3.48 10.00
CA SER A 167 -14.44 4.33 10.64
C SER A 167 -15.49 4.75 9.62
N ASN A 168 -16.73 4.93 10.06
CA ASN A 168 -17.79 5.42 9.19
C ASN A 168 -17.62 6.91 8.87
N TYR A 169 -18.35 7.38 7.85
CA TYR A 169 -18.30 8.77 7.42
C TYR A 169 -18.69 9.77 8.52
N VAL A 170 -19.54 9.37 9.48
CA VAL A 170 -19.88 10.21 10.65
C VAL A 170 -18.64 10.46 11.52
N ALA A 171 -17.93 9.41 11.93
CA ALA A 171 -16.68 9.53 12.68
C ALA A 171 -15.58 10.25 11.89
N ARG A 172 -15.53 10.05 10.56
CA ARG A 172 -14.56 10.76 9.70
C ARG A 172 -14.74 12.28 9.71
N ARG A 173 -15.94 12.82 9.98
CA ARG A 173 -16.14 14.28 10.12
C ARG A 173 -15.38 14.86 11.31
N PHE A 174 -15.15 14.07 12.35
CA PHE A 174 -14.34 14.44 13.53
C PHE A 174 -12.83 14.24 13.32
N GLY A 175 -12.40 13.82 12.12
CA GLY A 175 -10.99 13.56 11.82
C GLY A 175 -10.53 12.14 12.16
N VAL A 176 -11.40 11.24 12.63
CA VAL A 176 -11.05 9.83 12.82
C VAL A 176 -10.72 9.19 11.47
N ARG A 177 -9.58 8.50 11.37
CA ARG A 177 -9.08 7.88 10.12
C ARG A 177 -8.52 6.49 10.40
N SER A 178 -8.50 5.63 9.38
CA SER A 178 -7.81 4.35 9.43
C SER A 178 -6.32 4.52 9.73
N GLY A 179 -5.76 3.61 10.52
CA GLY A 179 -4.38 3.67 11.01
C GLY A 179 -4.15 4.63 12.18
N MET A 180 -5.15 5.42 12.58
CA MET A 180 -5.05 6.31 13.74
C MET A 180 -5.05 5.51 15.05
N ALA A 181 -4.22 5.89 16.01
CA ALA A 181 -4.27 5.32 17.36
C ALA A 181 -5.65 5.52 18.01
N THR A 182 -6.21 4.48 18.61
CA THR A 182 -7.57 4.51 19.19
C THR A 182 -7.71 5.59 20.26
N ALA A 183 -6.70 5.78 21.10
CA ALA A 183 -6.68 6.85 22.09
C ALA A 183 -6.79 8.25 21.45
N THR A 184 -6.15 8.48 20.30
CA THR A 184 -6.27 9.73 19.55
C THR A 184 -7.66 9.88 18.95
N ALA A 185 -8.22 8.81 18.37
CA ALA A 185 -9.57 8.83 17.81
C ALA A 185 -10.63 9.17 18.86
N GLN A 186 -10.52 8.60 20.06
CA GLN A 186 -11.44 8.89 21.18
C GLN A 186 -11.28 10.32 21.72
N ARG A 187 -10.08 10.91 21.67
CA ARG A 187 -9.89 12.33 21.98
C ARG A 187 -10.55 13.25 20.94
N LEU A 188 -10.45 12.89 19.65
CA LEU A 188 -11.07 13.65 18.56
C LEU A 188 -12.60 13.52 18.56
N CYS A 189 -13.12 12.37 18.95
CA CYS A 189 -14.55 12.06 19.00
C CYS A 189 -14.86 11.34 20.32
N PRO A 190 -15.21 12.07 21.39
CA PRO A 190 -15.51 11.48 22.70
C PRO A 190 -16.67 10.48 22.67
N ASP A 191 -17.65 10.68 21.79
CA ASP A 191 -18.82 9.80 21.61
C ASP A 191 -18.57 8.61 20.68
N LEU A 192 -17.32 8.38 20.26
CA LEU A 192 -16.95 7.32 19.32
C LEU A 192 -17.28 5.94 19.87
N VAL A 193 -18.15 5.22 19.16
CA VAL A 193 -18.44 3.81 19.45
C VAL A 193 -17.35 2.96 18.79
N LEU A 194 -16.56 2.27 19.61
CA LEU A 194 -15.53 1.35 19.14
C LEU A 194 -16.06 -0.09 19.19
N LEU A 195 -16.06 -0.76 18.04
CA LEU A 195 -16.42 -2.16 17.88
C LEU A 195 -15.15 -3.01 17.65
N PRO A 196 -15.13 -4.27 18.14
CA PRO A 196 -14.00 -5.17 17.92
C PRO A 196 -13.95 -5.65 16.46
N VAL A 197 -12.76 -6.07 16.02
CA VAL A 197 -12.56 -6.69 14.70
C VAL A 197 -13.10 -8.12 14.71
N ARG A 198 -14.01 -8.45 13.79
CA ARG A 198 -14.58 -9.79 13.57
C ARG A 198 -14.22 -10.33 12.19
N PHE A 199 -12.96 -10.72 11.99
CA PHE A 199 -12.41 -11.02 10.66
C PHE A 199 -13.18 -12.09 9.89
N GLU A 200 -13.58 -13.18 10.54
CA GLU A 200 -14.38 -14.26 9.93
C GLU A 200 -15.72 -13.75 9.35
N ARG A 201 -16.34 -12.76 10.02
CA ARG A 201 -17.57 -12.13 9.55
C ARG A 201 -17.32 -11.36 8.27
N TYR A 202 -16.19 -10.65 8.18
CA TYR A 202 -15.81 -9.87 7.01
C TYR A 202 -15.47 -10.79 5.84
N GLU A 203 -14.71 -11.86 6.05
CA GLU A 203 -14.42 -12.87 5.01
C GLU A 203 -15.69 -13.55 4.49
N ALA A 204 -16.64 -13.87 5.37
CA ALA A 204 -17.91 -14.47 4.96
C ALA A 204 -18.72 -13.54 4.05
N VAL A 205 -18.69 -12.22 4.31
CA VAL A 205 -19.34 -11.22 3.42
C VAL A 205 -18.55 -11.06 2.12
N THR A 206 -17.21 -11.05 2.17
CA THR A 206 -16.35 -10.97 0.97
C THR A 206 -16.57 -12.15 0.03
N ARG A 207 -16.79 -13.38 0.54
CA ARG A 207 -17.14 -14.55 -0.30
C ARG A 207 -18.43 -14.32 -1.10
N ARG A 208 -19.46 -13.75 -0.45
CA ARG A 208 -20.72 -13.40 -1.13
C ARG A 208 -20.52 -12.27 -2.15
N LEU A 209 -19.61 -11.33 -1.86
CA LEU A 209 -19.23 -10.26 -2.78
C LEU A 209 -18.53 -10.83 -4.04
N GLU A 210 -17.62 -11.79 -3.85
CA GLU A 210 -16.98 -12.53 -4.95
C GLU A 210 -18.02 -13.25 -5.82
N ASP A 211 -18.99 -13.92 -5.21
CA ASP A 211 -20.09 -14.58 -5.94
C ASP A 211 -20.87 -13.58 -6.81
N ILE A 212 -21.08 -12.35 -6.35
CA ILE A 212 -21.71 -11.29 -7.16
C ILE A 212 -20.80 -10.89 -8.32
N PHE A 213 -19.51 -10.66 -8.09
CA PHE A 213 -18.57 -10.25 -9.14
C PHE A 213 -18.42 -11.31 -10.24
N ARG A 214 -18.36 -12.59 -9.86
CA ARG A 214 -18.20 -13.71 -10.80
C ARG A 214 -19.38 -13.90 -11.74
N ARG A 215 -20.55 -13.29 -11.47
CA ARG A 215 -21.69 -13.25 -12.41
C ARG A 215 -21.43 -12.38 -13.63
N TYR A 216 -20.46 -11.47 -13.58
CA TYR A 216 -20.18 -10.49 -14.64
C TYR A 216 -18.88 -10.79 -15.40
N THR A 217 -17.90 -11.39 -14.74
CA THR A 217 -16.63 -11.78 -15.38
C THR A 217 -15.90 -12.84 -14.55
N PRO A 218 -15.17 -13.78 -15.18
CA PRO A 218 -14.20 -14.61 -14.48
C PRO A 218 -12.95 -13.82 -14.06
N GLY A 219 -12.68 -12.67 -14.68
CA GLY A 219 -11.50 -11.82 -14.46
C GLY A 219 -11.59 -10.97 -13.19
N VAL A 220 -11.81 -11.60 -12.03
CA VAL A 220 -11.88 -10.93 -10.72
C VAL A 220 -10.54 -11.05 -10.00
N GLU A 221 -10.01 -9.92 -9.54
CA GLU A 221 -8.77 -9.83 -8.76
C GLU A 221 -9.01 -8.99 -7.50
N PHE A 222 -8.96 -9.64 -6.33
CA PHE A 222 -9.07 -8.95 -5.04
C PHE A 222 -7.72 -8.34 -4.62
N PHE A 223 -7.78 -7.10 -4.14
CA PHE A 223 -6.65 -6.38 -3.52
C PHE A 223 -6.70 -6.47 -1.99
N SER A 224 -7.91 -6.49 -1.43
CA SER A 224 -8.22 -6.63 0.00
C SER A 224 -9.58 -7.34 0.16
N LEU A 225 -10.11 -7.41 1.38
CA LEU A 225 -11.45 -7.98 1.62
C LEU A 225 -12.59 -7.17 0.99
N ASP A 226 -12.39 -5.87 0.78
CA ASP A 226 -13.40 -4.91 0.33
C ASP A 226 -13.14 -4.31 -1.05
N GLU A 227 -12.04 -4.70 -1.68
CA GLU A 227 -11.58 -4.05 -2.90
C GLU A 227 -11.21 -5.10 -3.97
N ALA A 228 -11.83 -4.97 -5.15
CA ALA A 228 -11.55 -5.86 -6.28
C ALA A 228 -11.53 -5.09 -7.61
N THR A 229 -10.68 -5.56 -8.53
CA THR A 229 -10.72 -5.17 -9.94
C THR A 229 -11.33 -6.29 -10.78
N LEU A 230 -12.25 -5.91 -11.65
CA LEU A 230 -12.95 -6.77 -12.58
C LEU A 230 -12.51 -6.38 -14.00
N ASP A 231 -11.87 -7.30 -14.71
CA ASP A 231 -11.64 -7.19 -16.15
C ASP A 231 -12.93 -7.58 -16.89
N VAL A 232 -13.64 -6.58 -17.41
CA VAL A 232 -14.89 -6.77 -18.18
C VAL A 232 -14.67 -6.56 -19.68
N THR A 233 -13.42 -6.65 -20.12
CA THR A 233 -13.07 -6.64 -21.55
C THR A 233 -13.77 -7.79 -22.26
N GLY A 234 -14.45 -7.52 -23.36
CA GLY A 234 -15.20 -8.53 -24.13
C GLY A 234 -16.50 -9.06 -23.48
N GLN A 235 -16.82 -8.69 -22.23
CA GLN A 235 -18.04 -9.14 -21.57
C GLN A 235 -19.28 -8.45 -22.16
N MET A 236 -20.38 -9.19 -22.33
CA MET A 236 -21.60 -8.73 -23.01
C MET A 236 -22.73 -8.28 -22.08
N HIS A 237 -22.60 -8.50 -20.76
CA HIS A 237 -23.58 -8.02 -19.79
C HIS A 237 -23.85 -6.51 -19.97
N CYS A 238 -25.09 -6.07 -19.77
CA CYS A 238 -25.47 -4.67 -19.97
C CYS A 238 -25.01 -4.10 -21.33
N ASN A 239 -25.16 -4.88 -22.41
CA ASN A 239 -24.73 -4.54 -23.78
C ASN A 239 -23.24 -4.18 -23.89
N GLY A 240 -22.41 -4.78 -23.04
CA GLY A 240 -20.97 -4.53 -22.98
C GLY A 240 -20.55 -3.21 -22.34
N SER A 241 -21.48 -2.44 -21.78
CA SER A 241 -21.16 -1.18 -21.08
C SER A 241 -20.65 -1.44 -19.66
N ALA A 242 -19.35 -1.19 -19.44
CA ALA A 242 -18.74 -1.30 -18.11
C ALA A 242 -19.37 -0.32 -17.10
N THR A 243 -19.81 0.86 -17.55
CA THR A 243 -20.53 1.84 -16.71
C THR A 243 -21.85 1.27 -16.19
N HIS A 244 -22.64 0.63 -17.05
CA HIS A 244 -23.90 0.01 -16.64
C HIS A 244 -23.67 -1.26 -15.82
N MET A 245 -22.66 -2.07 -16.15
CA MET A 245 -22.25 -3.19 -15.29
C MET A 245 -21.89 -2.72 -13.89
N ALA A 246 -21.07 -1.66 -13.74
CA ALA A 246 -20.70 -1.11 -12.44
C ALA A 246 -21.92 -0.64 -11.63
N SER A 247 -22.86 0.05 -12.29
CA SER A 247 -24.12 0.48 -11.66
C SER A 247 -24.95 -0.72 -11.19
N ARG A 248 -25.09 -1.75 -12.03
CA ARG A 248 -25.84 -2.96 -11.71
C ARG A 248 -25.17 -3.78 -10.60
N ILE A 249 -23.84 -3.89 -10.60
CA ILE A 249 -23.07 -4.53 -9.53
C ILE A 249 -23.34 -3.82 -8.20
N ARG A 250 -23.22 -2.49 -8.16
CA ARG A 250 -23.48 -1.69 -6.95
C ARG A 250 -24.92 -1.89 -6.45
N ALA A 251 -25.91 -1.84 -7.33
CA ALA A 251 -27.30 -2.10 -6.98
C ALA A 251 -27.51 -3.53 -6.46
N THR A 252 -26.85 -4.53 -7.06
CA THR A 252 -26.92 -5.94 -6.61
C THR A 252 -26.31 -6.11 -5.22
N ILE A 253 -25.18 -5.46 -4.94
CA ILE A 253 -24.54 -5.44 -3.62
C ILE A 253 -25.50 -4.86 -2.57
N GLU A 254 -26.13 -3.72 -2.87
CA GLU A 254 -27.08 -3.08 -1.97
C GLU A 254 -28.31 -3.95 -1.72
N GLN A 255 -28.87 -4.58 -2.77
CA GLN A 255 -30.04 -5.45 -2.66
C GLN A 255 -29.76 -6.75 -1.88
N GLU A 256 -28.65 -7.43 -2.17
CA GLU A 256 -28.37 -8.77 -1.61
C GLU A 256 -27.60 -8.73 -0.29
N LEU A 257 -26.74 -7.72 -0.09
CA LEU A 257 -25.87 -7.61 1.07
C LEU A 257 -26.27 -6.48 2.02
N GLN A 258 -27.16 -5.57 1.60
CA GLN A 258 -27.54 -4.37 2.37
C GLN A 258 -26.33 -3.48 2.72
N LEU A 259 -25.34 -3.46 1.82
CA LEU A 259 -24.10 -2.69 1.92
C LEU A 259 -23.96 -1.79 0.69
N THR A 260 -23.25 -0.67 0.81
CA THR A 260 -22.95 0.20 -0.33
C THR A 260 -21.52 0.02 -0.80
N ALA A 261 -21.32 0.22 -2.09
CA ALA A 261 -20.00 0.22 -2.72
C ALA A 261 -19.87 1.40 -3.67
N SER A 262 -18.65 1.87 -3.83
CA SER A 262 -18.30 2.82 -4.87
C SER A 262 -17.50 2.13 -5.97
N ALA A 263 -17.63 2.61 -7.21
CA ALA A 263 -16.98 1.99 -8.36
C ALA A 263 -16.27 2.98 -9.27
N GLY A 264 -15.11 2.58 -9.79
CA GLY A 264 -14.38 3.32 -10.81
C GLY A 264 -14.29 2.52 -12.09
N VAL A 265 -14.45 3.16 -13.23
CA VAL A 265 -14.35 2.49 -14.54
C VAL A 265 -13.28 3.18 -15.37
N ALA A 266 -12.32 2.44 -15.91
CA ALA A 266 -11.23 3.00 -16.71
C ALA A 266 -10.58 1.95 -17.64
N PRO A 267 -9.78 2.37 -18.64
CA PRO A 267 -9.03 1.45 -19.50
C PRO A 267 -7.81 0.79 -18.83
N LEU A 268 -7.37 1.28 -17.66
CA LEU A 268 -6.22 0.77 -16.90
C LEU A 268 -6.63 0.49 -15.45
N LYS A 269 -6.04 -0.53 -14.81
CA LYS A 269 -6.48 -0.98 -13.47
C LYS A 269 -6.31 0.11 -12.42
N TYR A 270 -5.14 0.76 -12.38
CA TYR A 270 -4.92 1.83 -11.39
C TYR A 270 -5.81 3.05 -11.60
N LEU A 271 -6.15 3.39 -12.85
CA LEU A 271 -7.07 4.49 -13.13
C LEU A 271 -8.49 4.11 -12.67
N ALA A 272 -8.90 2.85 -12.83
CA ALA A 272 -10.17 2.37 -12.30
C ALA A 272 -10.17 2.47 -10.76
N LYS A 273 -9.07 2.08 -10.10
CA LYS A 273 -8.89 2.28 -8.65
C LYS A 273 -9.03 3.75 -8.26
N MET A 274 -8.31 4.65 -8.93
CA MET A 274 -8.38 6.08 -8.64
C MET A 274 -9.77 6.67 -8.90
N ALA A 275 -10.45 6.24 -9.97
CA ALA A 275 -11.81 6.67 -10.29
C ALA A 275 -12.80 6.30 -9.17
N SER A 276 -12.63 5.14 -8.53
CA SER A 276 -13.55 4.67 -7.48
C SER A 276 -13.61 5.57 -6.26
N GLU A 277 -12.55 6.37 -6.02
CA GLU A 277 -12.46 7.32 -4.90
C GLU A 277 -13.17 8.65 -5.17
N VAL A 278 -13.40 9.00 -6.44
CA VAL A 278 -13.83 10.36 -6.83
C VAL A 278 -15.21 10.72 -6.28
N ASN A 279 -16.16 9.78 -6.39
CA ASN A 279 -17.57 9.97 -6.02
C ASN A 279 -17.98 9.14 -4.79
N LYS A 280 -17.04 8.79 -3.89
CA LYS A 280 -17.38 8.14 -2.61
C LYS A 280 -18.19 9.09 -1.71
N PRO A 281 -19.18 8.59 -0.93
CA PRO A 281 -19.68 7.21 -0.87
C PRO A 281 -20.79 6.88 -1.88
N ASN A 282 -21.04 5.58 -2.06
CA ASN A 282 -22.11 5.02 -2.87
C ASN A 282 -22.27 5.69 -4.24
N GLY A 283 -21.15 5.91 -4.92
CA GLY A 283 -21.10 6.57 -6.22
C GLY A 283 -20.21 5.83 -7.21
N GLN A 284 -20.20 6.30 -8.44
CA GLN A 284 -19.25 5.79 -9.42
C GLN A 284 -18.69 6.91 -10.30
N PHE A 285 -17.52 6.67 -10.86
CA PHE A 285 -16.85 7.59 -11.79
C PHE A 285 -16.24 6.82 -12.96
N VAL A 286 -16.25 7.42 -14.14
CA VAL A 286 -15.76 6.80 -15.38
C VAL A 286 -14.68 7.69 -15.97
N ILE A 287 -13.54 7.10 -16.30
CA ILE A 287 -12.47 7.71 -17.09
C ILE A 287 -12.48 7.00 -18.44
N ALA A 288 -13.07 7.62 -19.44
CA ALA A 288 -13.07 7.10 -20.81
C ALA A 288 -11.65 7.18 -21.42
N PRO A 289 -11.31 6.36 -22.44
CA PRO A 289 -9.96 6.33 -23.03
C PRO A 289 -9.46 7.70 -23.51
N ASP A 290 -10.33 8.51 -24.10
CA ASP A 290 -10.06 9.88 -24.56
C ASP A 290 -9.91 10.89 -23.41
N GLN A 291 -10.38 10.55 -22.21
CA GLN A 291 -10.30 11.39 -21.01
C GLN A 291 -9.07 11.12 -20.15
N VAL A 292 -8.30 10.05 -20.42
CA VAL A 292 -7.16 9.64 -19.57
C VAL A 292 -6.14 10.75 -19.38
N GLN A 293 -5.69 11.38 -20.47
CA GLN A 293 -4.67 12.43 -20.41
C GLN A 293 -5.20 13.68 -19.72
N ALA A 294 -6.45 14.09 -20.01
CA ALA A 294 -7.10 15.22 -19.36
C ALA A 294 -7.28 15.00 -17.85
N PHE A 295 -7.62 13.77 -17.43
CA PHE A 295 -7.71 13.39 -16.03
C PHE A 295 -6.34 13.52 -15.34
N LEU A 296 -5.30 12.92 -15.91
CA LEU A 296 -3.95 12.92 -15.33
C LEU A 296 -3.32 14.32 -15.27
N ALA A 297 -3.68 15.22 -16.18
CA ALA A 297 -3.15 16.58 -16.23
C ALA A 297 -3.24 17.35 -14.90
N ASN A 298 -4.23 17.02 -14.07
CA ASN A 298 -4.48 17.69 -12.78
C ASN A 298 -4.36 16.78 -11.56
N VAL A 299 -3.90 15.53 -11.74
CA VAL A 299 -3.72 14.60 -10.64
C VAL A 299 -2.52 15.01 -9.79
N ASP A 300 -2.77 15.21 -8.51
CA ASP A 300 -1.74 15.25 -7.47
C ASP A 300 -1.04 13.89 -7.42
N ILE A 301 0.30 13.87 -7.54
CA ILE A 301 1.07 12.64 -7.67
C ILE A 301 0.92 11.72 -6.45
N ARG A 302 0.55 12.26 -5.28
CA ARG A 302 0.26 11.48 -4.05
C ARG A 302 -0.96 10.57 -4.19
N LYS A 303 -1.84 10.84 -5.16
CA LYS A 303 -3.01 10.02 -5.46
C LYS A 303 -2.68 8.81 -6.34
N ILE A 304 -1.50 8.77 -6.95
CA ILE A 304 -1.07 7.59 -7.72
C ILE A 304 -0.84 6.43 -6.73
N PRO A 305 -1.48 5.27 -6.93
CA PRO A 305 -1.21 4.08 -6.13
C PRO A 305 0.30 3.79 -6.08
N GLY A 306 0.82 3.37 -4.92
CA GLY A 306 2.25 3.16 -4.72
C GLY A 306 3.08 4.43 -4.42
N VAL A 307 2.50 5.63 -4.49
CA VAL A 307 3.16 6.87 -4.01
C VAL A 307 2.83 7.11 -2.53
N GLY A 308 3.55 6.42 -1.65
CA GLY A 308 3.47 6.63 -0.20
C GLY A 308 4.32 7.82 0.29
N PRO A 309 4.30 8.15 1.60
CA PRO A 309 4.99 9.32 2.16
C PRO A 309 6.49 9.41 1.84
N ARG A 310 7.18 8.26 1.76
CA ARG A 310 8.61 8.21 1.41
C ARG A 310 8.85 8.57 -0.05
N THR A 311 8.12 7.92 -0.97
CA THR A 311 8.18 8.20 -2.40
C THR A 311 7.79 9.64 -2.70
N TRP A 312 6.74 10.13 -2.03
CA TRP A 312 6.33 11.53 -2.09
C TRP A 312 7.45 12.49 -1.70
N GLY A 313 8.14 12.26 -0.59
CA GLY A 313 9.24 13.12 -0.16
C GLY A 313 10.36 13.23 -1.21
N VAL A 314 10.66 12.14 -1.91
CA VAL A 314 11.63 12.14 -3.03
C VAL A 314 11.09 12.92 -4.22
N LEU A 315 9.86 12.66 -4.66
CA LEU A 315 9.24 13.33 -5.81
C LEU A 315 9.10 14.83 -5.57
N GLN A 316 8.72 15.23 -4.36
CA GLN A 316 8.64 16.62 -3.95
C GLN A 316 10.01 17.31 -4.01
N ALA A 317 11.07 16.64 -3.56
CA ALA A 317 12.44 17.17 -3.65
C ALA A 317 12.92 17.31 -5.10
N LEU A 318 12.38 16.51 -6.02
CA LEU A 318 12.59 16.63 -7.47
C LEU A 318 11.67 17.66 -8.13
N GLY A 319 10.84 18.38 -7.37
CA GLY A 319 9.92 19.40 -7.88
C GLY A 319 8.64 18.84 -8.49
N CYS A 320 8.32 17.55 -8.28
CA CYS A 320 7.13 16.92 -8.83
C CYS A 320 5.97 16.95 -7.83
N LEU A 321 4.92 17.72 -8.12
CA LEU A 321 3.70 17.81 -7.32
C LEU A 321 2.50 17.15 -8.04
N LYS A 322 2.47 17.22 -9.37
CA LYS A 322 1.46 16.66 -10.25
C LYS A 322 2.05 15.61 -11.19
N CYS A 323 1.20 14.79 -11.79
CA CYS A 323 1.62 13.85 -12.83
C CYS A 323 2.32 14.52 -14.02
N THR A 324 1.90 15.73 -14.39
CA THR A 324 2.50 16.51 -15.49
C THR A 324 3.93 16.96 -15.22
N ASP A 325 4.35 17.00 -13.95
CA ASP A 325 5.69 17.45 -13.58
C ASP A 325 6.73 16.34 -13.84
N VAL A 326 6.28 15.09 -14.02
CA VAL A 326 7.13 13.93 -14.27
C VAL A 326 7.42 13.80 -15.78
N THR A 327 8.61 14.22 -16.19
CA THR A 327 9.03 14.21 -17.61
C THR A 327 9.98 13.06 -17.95
N ASP A 328 10.29 12.87 -19.24
CA ASP A 328 11.21 11.81 -19.70
C ASP A 328 12.64 12.04 -19.25
N ASP A 329 13.09 13.30 -19.22
CA ASP A 329 14.42 13.66 -18.78
C ASP A 329 14.66 13.33 -17.29
N MET A 330 13.60 13.11 -16.53
CA MET A 330 13.67 12.73 -15.12
C MET A 330 13.88 11.23 -14.89
N ILE A 331 13.73 10.36 -15.90
CA ILE A 331 13.91 8.90 -15.75
C ILE A 331 15.24 8.55 -15.04
N PRO A 332 16.41 9.13 -15.41
CA PRO A 332 17.67 8.83 -14.73
C PRO A 332 17.68 9.23 -13.25
N ALA A 333 17.01 10.33 -12.87
CA ALA A 333 16.88 10.76 -11.49
C ALA A 333 15.92 9.85 -10.70
N LEU A 334 14.77 9.52 -11.29
CA LEU A 334 13.78 8.61 -10.70
C LEU A 334 14.38 7.23 -10.44
N LEU A 335 15.11 6.65 -11.40
CA LEU A 335 15.80 5.37 -11.21
C LEU A 335 16.88 5.45 -10.12
N ARG A 336 17.62 6.56 -10.04
CA ARG A 336 18.66 6.75 -9.03
C ARG A 336 18.10 6.81 -7.61
N HIS A 337 16.97 7.50 -7.42
CA HIS A 337 16.40 7.74 -6.09
C HIS A 337 15.37 6.69 -5.66
N LEU A 338 14.65 6.08 -6.61
CA LEU A 338 13.53 5.16 -6.34
C LEU A 338 13.72 3.77 -6.96
N GLY A 339 14.81 3.53 -7.70
CA GLY A 339 15.02 2.26 -8.39
C GLY A 339 13.92 1.97 -9.42
N ALA A 340 13.54 0.70 -9.56
CA ALA A 340 12.46 0.28 -10.45
C ALA A 340 11.11 0.97 -10.15
N HIS A 341 10.89 1.38 -8.90
CA HIS A 341 9.66 2.10 -8.51
C HIS A 341 9.59 3.50 -9.15
N GLY A 342 10.73 4.12 -9.45
CA GLY A 342 10.77 5.39 -10.18
C GLY A 342 10.19 5.27 -11.58
N PHE A 343 10.48 4.15 -12.25
CA PHE A 343 9.91 3.83 -13.57
C PHE A 343 8.40 3.56 -13.48
N TYR A 344 7.96 2.82 -12.46
CA TYR A 344 6.54 2.61 -12.17
C TYR A 344 5.78 3.95 -12.05
N VAL A 345 6.30 4.90 -11.26
CA VAL A 345 5.65 6.22 -11.07
C VAL A 345 5.57 6.98 -12.39
N TRP A 346 6.66 6.97 -13.16
CA TRP A 346 6.74 7.59 -14.48
C TRP A 346 5.68 7.03 -15.45
N GLU A 347 5.51 5.70 -15.51
CA GLU A 347 4.49 5.07 -16.35
C GLU A 347 3.08 5.53 -15.95
N ARG A 348 2.77 5.50 -14.65
CA ARG A 348 1.43 5.88 -14.16
C ARG A 348 1.11 7.35 -14.42
N CYS A 349 2.10 8.24 -14.34
CA CYS A 349 1.88 9.65 -14.64
C CYS A 349 1.51 9.92 -16.11
N ARG A 350 1.74 8.96 -17.01
CA ARG A 350 1.47 9.08 -18.45
C ARG A 350 0.26 8.31 -18.94
N GLY A 351 -0.49 7.64 -18.07
CA GLY A 351 -1.55 6.77 -18.55
C GLY A 351 -0.99 5.47 -19.11
N LEU A 352 0.14 5.00 -18.59
CA LEU A 352 0.74 3.72 -18.95
C LEU A 352 0.68 2.76 -17.77
N GLU A 353 0.54 1.48 -18.07
CA GLU A 353 0.57 0.39 -17.10
C GLU A 353 1.32 -0.77 -17.77
N GLY A 354 2.60 -0.93 -17.43
CA GLY A 354 3.39 -2.06 -17.88
C GLY A 354 2.81 -3.40 -17.36
N TYR A 355 3.32 -4.51 -17.89
CA TYR A 355 2.92 -5.84 -17.40
C TYR A 355 3.39 -6.03 -15.96
N GLU A 356 2.49 -5.79 -15.02
CA GLU A 356 2.63 -6.23 -13.64
C GLU A 356 2.33 -7.73 -13.65
N GLY A 357 3.38 -8.56 -13.58
CA GLY A 357 3.21 -10.01 -13.52
C GLY A 357 2.13 -10.39 -12.51
N LYS A 358 1.37 -11.45 -12.81
CA LYS A 358 0.28 -11.90 -11.93
C LYS A 358 0.78 -11.98 -10.49
N PRO A 359 0.09 -11.34 -9.51
CA PRO A 359 0.42 -11.55 -8.11
C PRO A 359 0.28 -13.04 -7.82
N GLY A 360 1.42 -13.69 -7.57
CA GLY A 360 1.47 -15.11 -7.23
C GLY A 360 0.82 -15.37 -5.87
N GLY A 361 0.68 -16.66 -5.52
CA GLY A 361 0.17 -17.09 -4.22
C GLY A 361 0.95 -16.54 -3.02
N VAL A 362 0.45 -16.82 -1.82
CA VAL A 362 1.01 -16.34 -0.54
C VAL A 362 2.54 -16.57 -0.50
N GLN A 363 3.29 -15.48 -0.31
CA GLN A 363 4.76 -15.47 -0.36
C GLN A 363 5.40 -15.49 1.03
N SER A 364 4.61 -15.17 2.03
CA SER A 364 4.99 -15.18 3.43
C SER A 364 3.73 -15.31 4.28
N LEU A 365 3.83 -16.02 5.39
CA LEU A 365 2.79 -16.10 6.40
C LEU A 365 3.41 -15.76 7.75
N GLY A 366 2.79 -14.86 8.50
CA GLY A 366 3.31 -14.44 9.79
C GLY A 366 2.23 -14.02 10.77
N VAL A 367 2.58 -14.07 12.05
CA VAL A 367 1.78 -13.60 13.18
C VAL A 367 2.63 -12.63 13.98
N GLU A 368 2.05 -11.49 14.33
CA GLU A 368 2.71 -10.47 15.14
C GLU A 368 1.74 -9.87 16.14
N HIS A 369 2.28 -9.48 17.30
CA HIS A 369 1.51 -8.92 18.39
C HIS A 369 2.22 -7.69 18.95
N THR A 370 1.54 -6.53 18.91
CA THR A 370 1.97 -5.36 19.69
C THR A 370 1.53 -5.55 21.12
N LEU A 371 2.49 -5.56 22.03
CA LEU A 371 2.24 -5.84 23.44
C LEU A 371 1.53 -4.65 24.12
N PRO A 372 0.57 -4.89 25.05
CA PRO A 372 -0.08 -3.83 25.82
C PRO A 372 0.91 -2.98 26.63
N SER A 373 1.92 -3.64 27.20
CA SER A 373 3.07 -3.03 27.88
C SER A 373 4.37 -3.44 27.20
N ASP A 374 5.39 -2.58 27.26
CA ASP A 374 6.70 -2.95 26.73
C ASP A 374 7.33 -4.05 27.61
N CYS A 375 8.09 -4.93 26.95
CA CYS A 375 8.83 -6.03 27.53
C CYS A 375 10.31 -5.63 27.67
N ASP A 376 10.87 -5.70 28.87
CA ASP A 376 12.25 -5.32 29.17
C ASP A 376 13.16 -6.52 29.51
N ASP A 377 12.58 -7.70 29.74
CA ASP A 377 13.29 -8.96 29.96
C ASP A 377 13.11 -9.99 28.83
N PHE A 378 14.10 -10.86 28.64
CA PHE A 378 14.07 -11.85 27.56
C PHE A 378 13.04 -12.95 27.80
N ALA A 379 12.77 -13.32 29.05
CA ALA A 379 11.88 -14.43 29.36
C ALA A 379 10.43 -14.10 28.98
N SER A 380 9.99 -12.86 29.23
CA SER A 380 8.70 -12.35 28.77
C SER A 380 8.61 -12.31 27.25
N CYS A 381 9.65 -11.85 26.56
CA CYS A 381 9.71 -11.84 25.09
C CYS A 381 9.62 -13.26 24.50
N ALA A 382 10.33 -14.22 25.10
CA ALA A 382 10.31 -15.61 24.69
C ALA A 382 8.92 -16.26 24.90
N ARG A 383 8.24 -15.98 26.02
CA ARG A 383 6.86 -16.47 26.25
C ARG A 383 5.88 -15.94 25.21
N GLU A 384 5.97 -14.67 24.84
CA GLU A 384 5.16 -14.09 23.76
C GLU A 384 5.45 -14.77 22.42
N LEU A 385 6.74 -15.05 22.13
CA LEU A 385 7.14 -15.74 20.90
C LEU A 385 6.58 -17.17 20.81
N ASP A 386 6.58 -17.92 21.91
CA ASP A 386 6.03 -19.29 21.94
C ASP A 386 4.52 -19.31 21.64
N GLY A 387 3.77 -18.33 22.18
CA GLY A 387 2.36 -18.15 21.85
C GLY A 387 2.13 -17.82 20.37
N LEU A 388 2.96 -16.93 19.80
CA LEU A 388 2.91 -16.60 18.38
C LEU A 388 3.28 -17.76 17.47
N LEU A 389 4.21 -18.61 17.91
CA LEU A 389 4.61 -19.80 17.19
C LEU A 389 3.45 -20.80 17.09
N ALA A 390 2.74 -21.05 18.19
CA ALA A 390 1.54 -21.88 18.19
C ALA A 390 0.47 -21.33 17.23
N ALA A 391 0.23 -20.02 17.26
CA ALA A 391 -0.71 -19.37 16.35
C ALA A 391 -0.28 -19.47 14.87
N LEU A 392 1.02 -19.36 14.57
CA LEU A 392 1.53 -19.51 13.22
C LEU A 392 1.39 -20.95 12.72
N THR A 393 1.62 -21.96 13.58
CA THR A 393 1.40 -23.37 13.24
C THR A 393 -0.05 -23.62 12.80
N ILE A 394 -1.03 -23.17 13.60
CA ILE A 394 -2.46 -23.31 13.25
C ILE A 394 -2.76 -22.65 11.89
N ARG A 395 -2.21 -21.47 11.63
CA ARG A 395 -2.42 -20.78 10.35
C ARG A 395 -1.74 -21.49 9.17
N LEU A 396 -0.61 -22.15 9.38
CA LEU A 396 0.05 -22.95 8.35
C LEU A 396 -0.76 -24.20 8.01
N GLU A 397 -1.27 -24.89 9.02
CA GLU A 397 -2.14 -26.07 8.85
C GLU A 397 -3.42 -25.71 8.08
N ALA A 398 -3.99 -24.53 8.35
CA ALA A 398 -5.17 -24.03 7.66
C ALA A 398 -4.96 -23.76 6.16
N LEU A 399 -3.71 -23.62 5.68
CA LEU A 399 -3.42 -23.48 4.25
C LEU A 399 -3.53 -24.81 3.48
N GLY A 400 -3.70 -25.94 4.17
CA GLY A 400 -3.73 -27.26 3.55
C GLY A 400 -2.32 -27.86 3.46
N PRO A 401 -1.89 -28.39 2.29
CA PRO A 401 -0.54 -28.92 2.14
C PRO A 401 0.51 -27.89 2.56
N THR A 402 1.46 -28.30 3.41
CA THR A 402 2.49 -27.40 3.93
C THR A 402 3.17 -26.68 2.77
N PRO A 403 3.09 -25.35 2.69
CA PRO A 403 3.71 -24.62 1.61
C PRO A 403 5.23 -24.82 1.67
N PRO A 404 5.94 -24.79 0.54
CA PRO A 404 7.40 -24.93 0.52
C PRO A 404 8.05 -23.74 1.25
N ILE A 405 8.26 -23.89 2.55
CA ILE A 405 8.93 -22.90 3.37
C ILE A 405 10.40 -22.85 2.94
N VAL A 406 10.94 -21.64 2.83
CA VAL A 406 12.36 -21.40 2.51
C VAL A 406 13.10 -20.65 3.60
N ARG A 407 12.38 -19.91 4.46
CA ARG A 407 12.97 -19.18 5.59
C ARG A 407 12.02 -19.08 6.76
N ASN A 408 12.60 -19.06 7.96
CA ASN A 408 11.95 -18.68 9.21
C ASN A 408 12.44 -17.27 9.59
N LEU A 409 11.55 -16.41 10.08
CA LEU A 409 11.82 -15.01 10.38
C LEU A 409 11.27 -14.62 11.75
N VAL A 410 12.04 -13.84 12.50
CA VAL A 410 11.61 -13.14 13.71
C VAL A 410 11.71 -11.64 13.50
N LYS A 411 10.74 -10.90 14.04
CA LYS A 411 10.69 -9.44 14.05
C LYS A 411 10.50 -8.95 15.48
N LEU A 412 11.34 -8.01 15.90
CA LEU A 412 11.15 -7.23 17.12
C LEU A 412 10.94 -5.75 16.73
N LYS A 413 9.96 -5.10 17.34
CA LYS A 413 9.86 -3.64 17.33
C LYS A 413 10.20 -3.13 18.72
N PHE A 414 10.95 -2.04 18.79
CA PHE A 414 11.37 -1.44 20.05
C PHE A 414 10.52 -0.22 20.42
N SER A 415 10.64 0.25 21.65
CA SER A 415 9.86 1.38 22.20
C SER A 415 9.97 2.66 21.39
N ASP A 416 11.11 2.90 20.73
CA ASP A 416 11.39 4.01 19.79
C ASP A 416 10.79 3.80 18.39
N PHE A 417 9.97 2.76 18.19
CA PHE A 417 9.37 2.33 16.93
C PHE A 417 10.34 1.79 15.87
N SER A 418 11.64 1.71 16.16
CA SER A 418 12.60 1.03 15.29
C SER A 418 12.32 -0.48 15.27
N ILE A 419 12.60 -1.10 14.13
CA ILE A 419 12.33 -2.52 13.87
C ILE A 419 13.65 -3.22 13.57
N ALA A 420 13.83 -4.40 14.16
CA ALA A 420 14.87 -5.34 13.78
C ALA A 420 14.23 -6.67 13.38
N SER A 421 14.72 -7.27 12.31
CA SER A 421 14.29 -8.58 11.85
C SER A 421 15.50 -9.46 11.55
N ALA A 422 15.35 -10.76 11.76
CA ALA A 422 16.34 -11.75 11.41
C ALA A 422 15.64 -12.94 10.75
N GLU A 423 16.28 -13.52 9.75
CA GLU A 423 15.80 -14.71 9.05
C GLU A 423 16.91 -15.74 8.90
N ALA A 424 16.53 -17.02 8.87
CA ALA A 424 17.40 -18.14 8.56
C ALA A 424 16.76 -19.05 7.51
N PRO A 425 17.55 -19.64 6.60
CA PRO A 425 17.07 -20.71 5.74
C PRO A 425 16.45 -21.85 6.54
N ALA A 426 15.26 -22.29 6.14
CA ALA A 426 14.59 -23.43 6.75
C ALA A 426 13.60 -24.01 5.73
N LEU A 427 13.47 -25.35 5.71
CA LEU A 427 12.50 -26.03 4.85
C LEU A 427 11.14 -26.23 5.54
N THR A 428 11.09 -25.98 6.85
CA THR A 428 9.92 -26.13 7.72
C THR A 428 9.91 -25.05 8.80
N LEU A 429 8.78 -24.88 9.48
CA LEU A 429 8.73 -24.08 10.70
C LEU A 429 9.50 -24.81 11.81
N GLN A 430 10.59 -24.20 12.30
CA GLN A 430 11.52 -24.80 13.27
C GLN A 430 11.58 -23.92 14.53
N PRO A 431 10.99 -24.37 15.66
CA PRO A 431 10.95 -23.61 16.91
C PRO A 431 12.34 -23.16 17.40
N GLN A 432 13.34 -24.05 17.32
CA GLN A 432 14.69 -23.80 17.83
C GLN A 432 15.39 -22.70 17.03
N VAL A 433 15.20 -22.68 15.70
CA VAL A 433 15.70 -21.62 14.83
C VAL A 433 15.05 -20.29 15.17
N ILE A 434 13.72 -20.28 15.36
CA ILE A 434 12.98 -19.07 15.75
C ILE A 434 13.44 -18.52 17.10
N GLN A 435 13.60 -19.37 18.10
CA GLN A 435 14.11 -18.96 19.41
C GLN A 435 15.54 -18.42 19.33
N GLY A 436 16.42 -19.07 18.55
CA GLY A 436 17.78 -18.60 18.30
C GLY A 436 17.82 -17.23 17.59
N LEU A 437 16.98 -17.02 16.58
CA LEU A 437 16.85 -15.72 15.91
C LEU A 437 16.36 -14.63 16.86
N CYS A 438 15.36 -14.93 17.70
CA CYS A 438 14.87 -14.00 18.69
C CYS A 438 15.94 -13.63 19.72
N ARG A 439 16.69 -14.62 20.23
CA ARG A 439 17.81 -14.40 21.14
C ARG A 439 18.90 -13.52 20.53
N MET A 440 19.27 -13.80 19.27
CA MET A 440 20.26 -13.00 18.55
C MET A 440 19.80 -11.54 18.38
N LEU A 441 18.53 -11.32 17.99
CA LEU A 441 17.98 -9.96 17.90
C LEU A 441 17.96 -9.25 19.25
N TRP A 442 17.60 -9.98 20.31
CA TRP A 442 17.60 -9.46 21.67
C TRP A 442 18.99 -8.99 22.11
N ASP A 443 20.01 -9.81 21.93
CA ASP A 443 21.36 -9.52 22.39
C ASP A 443 22.07 -8.47 21.52
N THR A 444 21.86 -8.48 20.20
CA THR A 444 22.66 -7.67 19.26
C THR A 444 21.97 -6.40 18.75
N LYS A 445 20.63 -6.36 18.70
CA LYS A 445 19.87 -5.25 18.10
C LYS A 445 19.11 -4.42 19.12
N ARG A 446 18.73 -4.99 20.28
CA ARG A 446 17.94 -4.28 21.29
C ARG A 446 18.63 -3.03 21.83
N GLN A 447 19.93 -3.12 22.11
CA GLN A 447 20.73 -1.99 22.63
C GLN A 447 20.06 -1.30 23.83
N GLY A 448 19.52 -2.09 24.77
CA GLY A 448 18.85 -1.59 25.98
C GLY A 448 17.40 -1.13 25.82
N ARG A 449 16.87 -0.98 24.60
CA ARG A 449 15.49 -0.53 24.36
C ARG A 449 14.45 -1.60 24.71
N ALA A 450 13.33 -1.22 25.31
CA ALA A 450 12.27 -2.18 25.57
C ALA A 450 11.62 -2.67 24.26
N VAL A 451 11.14 -3.92 24.24
CA VAL A 451 10.46 -4.54 23.09
C VAL A 451 8.96 -4.27 23.21
N ARG A 452 8.36 -3.74 22.14
CA ARG A 452 6.93 -3.40 22.08
C ARG A 452 6.10 -4.30 21.18
N LEU A 453 6.74 -5.06 20.29
CA LEU A 453 6.07 -6.01 19.39
C LEU A 453 7.02 -7.17 19.14
N VAL A 454 6.45 -8.38 19.17
CA VAL A 454 7.10 -9.63 18.76
C VAL A 454 6.37 -10.16 17.53
N GLY A 455 7.10 -10.68 16.56
CA GLY A 455 6.53 -11.28 15.35
C GLY A 455 7.34 -12.46 14.88
N VAL A 456 6.63 -13.47 14.37
CA VAL A 456 7.18 -14.69 13.77
C VAL A 456 6.56 -14.87 12.39
N ALA A 457 7.37 -15.26 11.41
CA ALA A 457 6.90 -15.50 10.06
C ALA A 457 7.70 -16.60 9.37
N VAL A 458 7.12 -17.15 8.31
CA VAL A 458 7.82 -17.96 7.32
C VAL A 458 7.75 -17.30 5.96
N ARG A 459 8.79 -17.51 5.16
CA ARG A 459 8.82 -17.16 3.74
C ARG A 459 8.53 -18.40 2.92
N ILE A 460 7.64 -18.28 1.96
CA ILE A 460 7.14 -19.39 1.14
C ILE A 460 7.73 -19.22 -0.26
N ARG A 461 8.27 -20.30 -0.82
CA ARG A 461 8.71 -20.32 -2.22
C ARG A 461 7.48 -20.08 -3.10
N ARG A 462 7.56 -19.07 -3.97
CA ARG A 462 6.57 -18.91 -5.05
C ARG A 462 6.59 -20.17 -5.90
N SER A 463 5.45 -20.83 -6.06
CA SER A 463 5.25 -21.70 -7.21
C SER A 463 5.29 -20.79 -8.44
N LEU A 464 6.44 -20.71 -9.10
CA LEU A 464 6.45 -20.28 -10.48
C LEU A 464 5.82 -21.44 -11.26
N PRO A 465 4.73 -21.25 -12.01
CA PRO A 465 4.63 -21.99 -13.25
C PRO A 465 5.78 -21.47 -14.09
N ASP A 466 6.92 -22.15 -14.06
CA ASP A 466 8.06 -21.81 -14.88
C ASP A 466 7.93 -22.61 -16.19
N PRO A 467 7.47 -22.02 -17.30
CA PRO A 467 7.52 -22.68 -18.60
C PRO A 467 8.95 -22.78 -19.16
N LEU A 468 9.98 -22.31 -18.44
CA LEU A 468 11.36 -22.22 -18.94
C LEU A 468 12.41 -22.72 -17.94
N GLN A 469 12.05 -23.69 -17.09
CA GLN A 469 13.09 -24.50 -16.47
C GLN A 469 13.64 -25.47 -17.53
N LEU A 470 14.60 -25.00 -18.34
CA LEU A 470 15.40 -25.87 -19.18
C LEU A 470 16.17 -26.81 -18.27
N GLU A 471 15.77 -28.08 -18.26
CA GLU A 471 16.61 -29.15 -17.74
C GLU A 471 17.91 -29.16 -18.54
N LEU A 472 19.02 -28.90 -17.85
CA LEU A 472 20.33 -29.20 -18.41
C LEU A 472 20.43 -30.72 -18.41
N ALA A 473 20.37 -31.31 -19.60
CA ALA A 473 20.72 -32.71 -19.80
C ALA A 473 22.17 -32.90 -19.32
N PHE A 474 22.36 -33.80 -18.35
CA PHE A 474 23.67 -34.29 -17.95
C PHE A 474 24.14 -35.39 -18.89
#